data_AF-A0A7U3CZG1-F1
#
_entry.id   AF-A0A7U3CZG1-F1
#
_cell.length_a   1.000
_cell.length_b   1.000
_cell.length_c   1.000
_cell.angle_alpha   90.00
_cell.angle_beta   90.00
_cell.angle_gamma   90.00
#
_symmetry.space_group_name_H-M   'P 1'
#
loop_
_entity.id
_entity.type
_entity.pdbx_description
1 polymer ?
#
loop_
_entity_poly.entity_id
_entity_poly.type
_entity_poly.pdbx_seq_one_letter_code
_entity_poly.pdbx_strand_id
1 'polypeptide(L)'
;MKAITLILAFAILLHLALAASSIQYYPAANEAGAFYNGSVITYNYTGSYSCYPPLSSTIPNATANETDYPCYAGIASNSSQALPDWILVPAYAGMSIFGVNSTNGMPIFRNSTFYVNCGAGNSSSMCQPDPKFVYSPDFAKIENLIGESSFDGLPNGVMTLPAHSHLINNTFHNDPIPWYVIIVYVFDPNIMPNVTNGKCTQVVPSNISNPTGNCLTSLSAIKRAMRTKDNATTNANIGNPVWDAMGKPTAEVYIPNDTSQSEVGNPNTNIVVPFAAKNNNFYFSRLSNSTVTTTQQQKAKTIGLNVGAIAVAVIIILAIFGLFYLLLSKRNSK
;
A
#
# COMPACT_ATOMS: atom_id res chain seq x y z
N MET A 1 39.93 13.13 29.30
CA MET A 1 39.12 14.05 28.47
C MET A 1 38.94 13.57 27.02
N LYS A 2 39.97 13.13 26.28
CA LYS A 2 39.85 12.73 24.86
C LYS A 2 38.81 11.64 24.54
N ALA A 3 38.62 10.65 25.42
CA ALA A 3 37.67 9.54 25.19
C ALA A 3 36.19 9.96 25.30
N ILE A 4 35.87 10.86 26.23
CA ILE A 4 34.50 11.34 26.46
C ILE A 4 34.02 12.17 25.26
N THR A 5 34.91 12.97 24.67
CA THR A 5 34.61 13.79 23.49
C THR A 5 34.34 12.95 22.24
N LEU A 6 35.05 11.84 22.06
CA LEU A 6 34.85 10.94 20.93
C LEU A 6 33.50 10.19 21.02
N ILE A 7 33.14 9.75 22.24
CA ILE A 7 31.87 9.05 22.50
C ILE A 7 30.68 10.00 22.27
N LEU A 8 30.79 11.26 22.70
CA LEU A 8 29.72 12.25 22.51
C LEU A 8 29.52 12.60 21.02
N ALA A 9 30.61 12.75 20.27
CA ALA A 9 30.55 13.00 18.82
C ALA A 9 29.92 11.82 18.06
N PHE A 10 30.25 10.58 18.44
CA PHE A 10 29.67 9.39 17.84
C PHE A 10 28.17 9.24 18.17
N ALA A 11 27.77 9.53 19.41
CA ALA A 11 26.37 9.50 19.82
C ALA A 11 25.51 10.53 19.08
N ILE A 12 26.04 11.74 18.84
CA ILE A 12 25.37 12.80 18.08
C ILE A 12 25.25 12.41 16.59
N LEU A 13 26.31 11.88 15.98
CA LEU A 13 26.29 11.38 14.60
C LEU A 13 25.31 10.22 14.42
N LEU A 14 25.24 9.30 15.40
CA LEU A 14 24.30 8.19 15.39
C LEU A 14 22.85 8.67 15.54
N HIS A 15 22.58 9.65 16.41
CA HIS A 15 21.26 10.28 16.52
C HIS A 15 20.85 11.04 15.26
N LEU A 16 21.78 11.75 14.62
CA LEU A 16 21.53 12.45 13.35
C LEU A 16 21.28 11.45 12.20
N ALA A 17 21.97 10.31 12.18
CA ALA A 17 21.75 9.25 11.20
C ALA A 17 20.40 8.52 11.40
N LEU A 18 20.00 8.29 12.66
CA LEU A 18 18.70 7.69 13.01
C LEU A 18 17.53 8.67 12.79
N ALA A 19 17.74 9.97 12.93
CA ALA A 19 16.75 10.99 12.62
C ALA A 19 16.59 11.25 11.11
N ALA A 20 17.52 10.78 10.28
CA ALA A 20 17.45 10.89 8.82
C ALA A 20 16.64 9.77 8.16
N SER A 21 16.22 8.74 8.90
CA SER A 21 15.49 7.57 8.37
C SER A 21 13.98 7.62 8.60
N SER A 22 13.34 8.77 8.37
CA SER A 22 11.88 8.85 8.19
C SER A 22 11.45 10.10 7.45
N ILE A 23 12.01 10.34 6.26
CA ILE A 23 11.29 11.17 5.28
C ILE A 23 10.07 10.34 4.89
N GLN A 24 8.90 10.66 5.45
CA GLN A 24 7.64 10.21 4.88
C GLN A 24 7.52 10.86 3.52
N TYR A 25 7.84 10.09 2.48
CA TYR A 25 7.51 10.46 1.12
C TYR A 25 6.00 10.46 1.02
N TYR A 26 5.42 11.65 0.87
CA TYR A 26 4.03 11.77 0.43
C TYR A 26 4.08 11.80 -1.09
N PRO A 27 3.70 10.70 -1.77
CA PRO A 27 3.66 10.69 -3.23
C PRO A 27 2.81 11.85 -3.75
N ALA A 28 3.16 12.35 -4.94
CA ALA A 28 2.27 13.26 -5.66
C ALA A 28 0.89 12.58 -5.84
N ALA A 29 -0.17 13.35 -6.10
CA ALA A 29 -1.54 12.84 -6.18
C ALA A 29 -1.74 11.64 -7.15
N ASN A 30 -0.81 11.45 -8.08
CA ASN A 30 -0.83 10.38 -9.07
C ASN A 30 0.31 9.36 -8.90
N GLU A 31 1.03 9.34 -7.78
CA GLU A 31 2.13 8.41 -7.56
C GLU A 31 1.78 7.33 -6.54
N ALA A 32 2.33 6.13 -6.74
CA ALA A 32 2.26 5.03 -5.77
C ALA A 32 3.57 4.26 -5.72
N GLY A 33 3.84 3.62 -4.58
CA GLY A 33 4.93 2.66 -4.46
C GLY A 33 4.57 1.36 -5.16
N ALA A 34 5.53 0.72 -5.84
CA ALA A 34 5.35 -0.59 -6.46
C ALA A 34 6.61 -1.45 -6.35
N PHE A 35 6.44 -2.73 -6.67
CA PHE A 35 7.53 -3.62 -6.99
C PHE A 35 7.68 -3.79 -8.49
N TYR A 36 8.93 -3.79 -8.96
CA TYR A 36 9.27 -4.12 -10.34
C TYR A 36 10.60 -4.86 -10.38
N ASN A 37 10.57 -6.08 -10.91
CA ASN A 37 11.75 -6.91 -11.18
C ASN A 37 12.75 -6.97 -10.01
N GLY A 38 12.26 -7.26 -8.80
CA GLY A 38 13.10 -7.38 -7.60
C GLY A 38 13.45 -6.05 -6.92
N SER A 39 12.93 -4.92 -7.39
CA SER A 39 13.20 -3.59 -6.85
C SER A 39 11.92 -2.91 -6.33
N VAL A 40 12.07 -2.05 -5.33
CA VAL A 40 11.04 -1.08 -4.94
C VAL A 40 11.19 0.13 -5.83
N ILE A 41 10.08 0.58 -6.40
CA ILE A 41 10.00 1.76 -7.25
C ILE A 41 8.85 2.65 -6.79
N THR A 42 8.88 3.90 -7.20
CA THR A 42 7.70 4.76 -7.23
C THR A 42 7.30 4.90 -8.68
N TYR A 43 6.01 4.74 -8.96
CA TYR A 43 5.47 4.94 -10.29
C TYR A 43 4.38 6.00 -10.31
N ASN A 44 4.17 6.56 -11.49
CA ASN A 44 3.16 7.58 -11.75
C ASN A 44 2.03 6.96 -12.58
N TYR A 45 0.80 7.14 -12.14
CA TYR A 45 -0.41 6.85 -12.90
C TYR A 45 -0.55 7.87 -14.03
N THR A 46 -0.19 7.47 -15.24
CA THR A 46 -0.25 8.36 -16.41
C THR A 46 -1.61 8.38 -17.11
N GLY A 47 -2.52 7.45 -16.80
CA GLY A 47 -3.85 7.34 -17.41
C GLY A 47 -4.94 6.95 -16.41
N SER A 48 -6.20 6.99 -16.86
CA SER A 48 -7.37 6.62 -16.03
C SER A 48 -7.51 5.10 -15.86
N TYR A 49 -8.24 4.66 -14.83
CA TYR A 49 -8.61 3.25 -14.71
C TYR A 49 -9.54 2.81 -15.84
N SER A 50 -9.27 1.61 -16.35
CA SER A 50 -10.04 0.87 -17.32
C SER A 50 -10.99 -0.07 -16.59
N CYS A 51 -12.27 -0.02 -16.93
CA CYS A 51 -13.30 -0.82 -16.28
C CYS A 51 -13.93 -1.77 -17.28
N TYR A 52 -13.55 -3.03 -17.17
CA TYR A 52 -14.01 -4.12 -18.01
C TYR A 52 -14.14 -5.40 -17.17
N PRO A 53 -15.21 -6.20 -17.34
CA PRO A 53 -16.39 -5.95 -18.18
C PRO A 53 -17.27 -4.79 -17.65
N PRO A 54 -18.20 -4.24 -18.46
CA PRO A 54 -19.08 -3.15 -18.02
C PRO A 54 -19.89 -3.53 -16.78
N LEU A 55 -20.09 -2.58 -15.85
CA LEU A 55 -20.81 -2.83 -14.58
C LEU A 55 -22.22 -3.43 -14.77
N SER A 56 -22.93 -3.07 -15.84
CA SER A 56 -24.27 -3.60 -16.16
C SER A 56 -24.28 -5.10 -16.44
N SER A 57 -23.13 -5.68 -16.79
CA SER A 57 -22.99 -7.12 -17.02
C SER A 57 -22.69 -7.91 -15.73
N THR A 58 -22.22 -7.25 -14.67
CA THR A 58 -21.80 -7.89 -13.42
C THR A 58 -22.72 -7.59 -12.24
N ILE A 59 -23.38 -6.42 -12.22
CA ILE A 59 -24.42 -6.08 -11.24
C ILE A 59 -25.69 -5.66 -11.99
N PRO A 60 -26.50 -6.63 -12.46
CA PRO A 60 -27.77 -6.33 -13.11
C PRO A 60 -28.66 -5.58 -12.11
N ASN A 61 -29.08 -4.36 -12.46
CA ASN A 61 -29.88 -3.40 -11.67
C ASN A 61 -29.13 -2.33 -10.88
N ALA A 62 -27.80 -2.20 -10.99
CA ALA A 62 -27.11 -1.00 -10.49
C ALA A 62 -27.55 0.24 -11.32
N THR A 63 -28.29 1.17 -10.71
CA THR A 63 -28.63 2.45 -11.34
C THR A 63 -27.58 3.49 -11.02
N ALA A 64 -26.98 4.06 -12.07
CA ALA A 64 -26.01 5.14 -11.99
C ALA A 64 -26.69 6.45 -11.57
N ASN A 65 -26.96 6.63 -10.28
CA ASN A 65 -27.37 7.93 -9.76
C ASN A 65 -26.26 8.51 -8.87
N GLU A 66 -25.73 9.63 -9.38
CA GLU A 66 -24.81 10.59 -8.76
C GLU A 66 -23.30 10.44 -9.06
N THR A 67 -22.87 11.11 -10.15
CA THR A 67 -21.70 12.02 -10.31
C THR A 67 -20.24 11.58 -10.01
N ASP A 68 -19.36 11.98 -10.95
CA ASP A 68 -17.89 12.23 -10.89
C ASP A 68 -16.85 11.16 -11.24
N TYR A 69 -17.24 9.96 -11.67
CA TYR A 69 -16.26 8.93 -12.01
C TYR A 69 -16.73 8.12 -13.24
N PRO A 70 -15.87 7.54 -14.10
CA PRO A 70 -16.31 6.96 -15.38
C PRO A 70 -16.88 5.52 -15.33
N CYS A 71 -16.50 4.70 -14.34
CA CYS A 71 -16.77 3.25 -14.33
C CYS A 71 -18.17 2.77 -13.86
N TYR A 72 -18.74 3.28 -12.77
CA TYR A 72 -20.17 3.16 -12.38
C TYR A 72 -21.11 3.86 -13.36
N ALA A 73 -20.65 4.76 -14.25
CA ALA A 73 -21.51 5.30 -15.30
C ALA A 73 -21.83 4.23 -16.38
N GLY A 74 -21.30 3.00 -16.23
CA GLY A 74 -21.48 1.93 -17.19
C GLY A 74 -20.73 2.18 -18.51
N ILE A 75 -19.89 3.21 -18.57
CA ILE A 75 -19.07 3.52 -19.74
C ILE A 75 -17.82 2.66 -19.62
N ALA A 76 -17.88 1.45 -20.19
CA ALA A 76 -16.69 0.65 -20.40
C ALA A 76 -15.67 1.45 -21.23
N SER A 77 -14.46 1.62 -20.71
CA SER A 77 -13.33 2.00 -21.54
C SER A 77 -12.72 0.71 -22.09
N ASN A 78 -13.13 0.35 -23.31
CA ASN A 78 -12.47 -0.71 -24.08
C ASN A 78 -11.14 -0.17 -24.62
N SER A 79 -10.19 0.13 -23.74
CA SER A 79 -8.82 0.41 -24.19
C SER A 79 -8.10 -0.92 -24.37
N SER A 80 -7.91 -1.35 -25.62
CA SER A 80 -7.00 -2.44 -25.98
C SER A 80 -5.53 -2.17 -25.60
N GLN A 81 -5.24 -0.99 -25.06
CA GLN A 81 -3.93 -0.53 -24.63
C GLN A 81 -3.81 -0.46 -23.09
N ALA A 82 -4.84 -0.85 -22.33
CA ALA A 82 -4.76 -0.82 -20.88
C ALA A 82 -3.70 -1.82 -20.36
N LEU A 83 -2.99 -1.45 -19.30
CA LEU A 83 -1.96 -2.28 -18.68
C LEU A 83 -2.45 -2.86 -17.35
N PRO A 84 -2.06 -4.10 -17.02
CA PRO A 84 -2.36 -4.69 -15.73
C PRO A 84 -1.54 -4.05 -14.62
N ASP A 85 -2.21 -3.70 -13.53
CA ASP A 85 -1.65 -3.46 -12.21
C ASP A 85 -2.08 -4.60 -11.27
N TRP A 86 -1.10 -5.28 -10.68
CA TRP A 86 -1.36 -6.39 -9.76
C TRP A 86 -1.36 -5.88 -8.32
N ILE A 87 -2.54 -5.87 -7.72
CA ILE A 87 -2.78 -5.49 -6.33
C ILE A 87 -2.51 -6.70 -5.44
N LEU A 88 -1.37 -6.71 -4.75
CA LEU A 88 -0.97 -7.74 -3.81
C LEU A 88 -1.67 -7.50 -2.46
N VAL A 89 -2.71 -8.28 -2.17
CA VAL A 89 -3.47 -8.19 -0.92
C VAL A 89 -2.93 -9.21 0.08
N PRO A 90 -2.48 -8.82 1.28
CA PRO A 90 -2.01 -9.75 2.31
C PRO A 90 -3.18 -10.46 2.98
N ALA A 91 -3.86 -11.34 2.24
CA ALA A 91 -5.06 -12.05 2.66
C ALA A 91 -4.88 -12.84 3.97
N TYR A 92 -3.65 -13.27 4.28
CA TYR A 92 -3.29 -13.89 5.57
C TYR A 92 -3.56 -13.01 6.80
N ALA A 93 -3.72 -11.70 6.64
CA ALA A 93 -4.09 -10.78 7.72
C ALA A 93 -5.61 -10.72 7.97
N GLY A 94 -6.40 -11.51 7.22
CA GLY A 94 -7.85 -11.63 7.37
C GLY A 94 -8.58 -10.30 7.19
N MET A 95 -9.66 -10.07 7.95
CA MET A 95 -10.51 -8.87 7.77
C MET A 95 -9.79 -7.55 8.00
N SER A 96 -8.63 -7.56 8.67
CA SER A 96 -7.85 -6.33 8.91
C SER A 96 -7.32 -5.67 7.65
N ILE A 97 -7.22 -6.41 6.54
CA ILE A 97 -6.91 -5.84 5.23
C ILE A 97 -7.94 -4.81 4.79
N PHE A 98 -9.19 -4.89 5.25
CA PHE A 98 -10.24 -3.91 4.94
C PHE A 98 -10.23 -2.72 5.91
N GLY A 99 -9.18 -2.58 6.71
CA GLY A 99 -9.07 -1.56 7.75
C GLY A 99 -9.75 -1.95 9.08
N VAL A 100 -10.44 -3.09 9.13
CA VAL A 100 -11.09 -3.60 10.34
C VAL A 100 -10.06 -3.82 11.44
N ASN A 101 -10.31 -3.29 12.64
CA ASN A 101 -9.41 -3.41 13.78
C ASN A 101 -8.00 -2.82 13.57
N SER A 102 -7.78 -2.02 12.51
CA SER A 102 -6.47 -1.43 12.22
C SER A 102 -6.38 0.05 12.58
N THR A 103 -5.20 0.48 13.03
CA THR A 103 -4.88 1.92 13.09
C THR A 103 -4.35 2.35 11.72
N ASN A 104 -5.04 3.30 11.08
CA ASN A 104 -4.73 3.84 9.74
C ASN A 104 -5.04 2.94 8.53
N GLY A 105 -5.78 1.84 8.67
CA GLY A 105 -6.14 1.00 7.51
C GLY A 105 -5.08 -0.02 7.11
N MET A 106 -4.02 -0.20 7.91
CA MET A 106 -2.95 -1.15 7.62
C MET A 106 -3.27 -2.55 8.16
N PRO A 107 -2.91 -3.64 7.47
CA PRO A 107 -3.25 -4.98 7.89
C PRO A 107 -2.54 -5.35 9.20
N ILE A 108 -3.22 -6.10 10.06
CA ILE A 108 -2.67 -6.63 11.31
C ILE A 108 -2.57 -8.14 11.17
N PHE A 109 -1.35 -8.67 11.32
CA PHE A 109 -1.07 -10.09 11.34
C PHE A 109 -0.35 -10.44 12.63
N ARG A 110 -0.89 -11.41 13.40
CA ARG A 110 -0.34 -11.85 14.70
C ARG A 110 -0.02 -10.68 15.63
N ASN A 111 -1.00 -9.78 15.83
CA ASN A 111 -0.91 -8.59 16.68
C ASN A 111 0.18 -7.59 16.28
N SER A 112 0.70 -7.68 15.06
CA SER A 112 1.69 -6.75 14.52
C SER A 112 1.15 -6.11 13.24
N THR A 113 1.35 -4.81 13.10
CA THR A 113 1.05 -4.12 11.84
C THR A 113 1.99 -4.63 10.77
N PHE A 114 1.42 -5.15 9.69
CA PHE A 114 2.15 -5.56 8.50
C PHE A 114 2.11 -4.41 7.50
N TYR A 115 3.27 -3.90 7.09
CA TYR A 115 3.33 -2.73 6.21
C TYR A 115 3.21 -3.13 4.74
N VAL A 116 2.28 -2.47 4.06
CA VAL A 116 2.06 -2.50 2.61
C VAL A 116 2.14 -1.08 2.06
N ASN A 117 2.19 -0.93 0.73
CA ASN A 117 2.39 0.40 0.13
C ASN A 117 1.17 1.30 0.32
N CYS A 118 -0.03 0.72 0.28
CA CYS A 118 -1.30 1.41 0.34
C CYS A 118 -2.18 0.79 1.44
N GLY A 119 -2.62 1.59 2.40
CA GLY A 119 -3.62 1.16 3.37
C GLY A 119 -4.97 0.92 2.71
N ALA A 120 -5.91 0.34 3.47
CA ALA A 120 -7.26 0.12 3.02
C ALA A 120 -7.90 1.43 2.53
N GLY A 121 -8.76 1.33 1.53
CA GLY A 121 -9.53 2.47 1.02
C GLY A 121 -10.25 3.21 2.15
N ASN A 122 -10.47 4.51 1.97
CA ASN A 122 -11.08 5.39 2.98
C ASN A 122 -10.25 5.58 4.27
N SER A 123 -9.06 4.99 4.38
CA SER A 123 -8.13 5.25 5.49
C SER A 123 -7.20 6.43 5.19
N SER A 124 -6.52 6.94 6.23
CA SER A 124 -5.52 8.00 6.09
C SER A 124 -4.25 7.57 5.34
N SER A 125 -4.02 6.26 5.20
CA SER A 125 -2.84 5.71 4.53
C SER A 125 -3.14 5.08 3.17
N MET A 126 -4.35 5.28 2.63
CA MET A 126 -4.68 4.87 1.27
C MET A 126 -3.82 5.64 0.24
N CYS A 127 -3.47 4.98 -0.86
CA CYS A 127 -2.91 5.66 -2.02
C CYS A 127 -4.02 6.44 -2.73
N GLN A 128 -3.83 7.75 -2.88
CA GLN A 128 -4.83 8.65 -3.48
C GLN A 128 -5.20 8.35 -4.94
N PRO A 129 -4.32 7.79 -5.81
CA PRO A 129 -4.78 7.38 -7.13
C PRO A 129 -5.75 6.20 -7.07
N ASP A 130 -5.70 5.35 -6.04
CA ASP A 130 -6.47 4.11 -5.98
C ASP A 130 -7.96 4.36 -5.68
N PRO A 131 -8.86 3.51 -6.20
CA PRO A 131 -10.27 3.57 -5.85
C PRO A 131 -10.48 3.24 -4.37
N LYS A 132 -11.38 3.99 -3.71
CA LYS A 132 -11.73 3.74 -2.30
C LYS A 132 -12.49 2.44 -2.10
N PHE A 133 -13.35 2.08 -3.05
CA PHE A 133 -14.22 0.91 -2.99
C PHE A 133 -14.03 0.08 -4.26
N VAL A 134 -14.16 -1.23 -4.13
CA VAL A 134 -14.11 -2.17 -5.25
C VAL A 134 -15.20 -3.24 -5.11
N TYR A 135 -15.68 -3.76 -6.24
CA TYR A 135 -16.61 -4.89 -6.27
C TYR A 135 -15.85 -6.15 -6.62
N SER A 136 -16.19 -7.22 -5.91
CA SER A 136 -15.78 -8.57 -6.28
C SER A 136 -16.88 -9.56 -5.89
N PRO A 137 -17.21 -10.54 -6.75
CA PRO A 137 -18.06 -11.66 -6.34
C PRO A 137 -17.53 -12.42 -5.12
N ASP A 138 -16.22 -12.38 -4.89
CA ASP A 138 -15.59 -12.99 -3.72
C ASP A 138 -15.82 -12.20 -2.43
N PHE A 139 -16.06 -10.88 -2.52
CA PHE A 139 -16.45 -10.08 -1.36
C PHE A 139 -17.84 -10.46 -0.87
N ALA A 140 -18.78 -10.76 -1.76
CA ALA A 140 -20.10 -11.25 -1.38
C ALA A 140 -19.99 -12.58 -0.59
N LYS A 141 -19.00 -13.44 -0.91
CA LYS A 141 -18.73 -14.66 -0.14
C LYS A 141 -18.20 -14.33 1.25
N ILE A 142 -17.28 -13.36 1.36
CA ILE A 142 -16.74 -12.90 2.64
C ILE A 142 -17.86 -12.34 3.52
N GLU A 143 -18.68 -11.43 2.99
CA GLU A 143 -19.84 -10.82 3.65
C GLU A 143 -20.80 -11.89 4.20
N ASN A 144 -21.20 -12.86 3.37
CA ASN A 144 -22.05 -13.96 3.79
C ASN A 144 -21.44 -14.81 4.92
N LEU A 145 -20.12 -15.03 4.91
CA LEU A 145 -19.43 -15.82 5.93
C LEU A 145 -19.30 -15.10 7.27
N ILE A 146 -19.17 -13.77 7.25
CA ILE A 146 -19.12 -12.97 8.48
C ILE A 146 -20.52 -12.57 8.97
N GLY A 147 -21.59 -12.99 8.28
CA GLY A 147 -22.97 -12.71 8.65
C GLY A 147 -23.41 -11.27 8.37
N GLU A 148 -22.64 -10.55 7.54
CA GLU A 148 -22.94 -9.18 7.14
C GLU A 148 -23.59 -9.21 5.76
N SER A 149 -24.77 -8.62 5.60
CA SER A 149 -25.41 -8.48 4.29
C SER A 149 -24.82 -7.33 3.47
N SER A 150 -24.11 -6.42 4.15
CA SER A 150 -23.40 -5.27 3.62
C SER A 150 -22.22 -4.90 4.50
N PHE A 151 -21.00 -4.85 3.94
CA PHE A 151 -19.86 -4.29 4.66
C PHE A 151 -19.97 -2.77 4.74
N ASP A 152 -20.07 -2.21 5.95
CA ASP A 152 -20.15 -0.75 6.18
C ASP A 152 -21.32 -0.06 5.44
N GLY A 153 -22.44 -0.78 5.27
CA GLY A 153 -23.62 -0.28 4.58
C GLY A 153 -23.49 -0.18 3.05
N LEU A 154 -22.42 -0.74 2.48
CA LEU A 154 -22.21 -0.82 1.04
C LEU A 154 -23.12 -1.90 0.39
N PRO A 155 -23.43 -1.79 -0.91
CA PRO A 155 -24.13 -2.87 -1.61
C PRO A 155 -23.36 -4.20 -1.50
N ASN A 156 -24.08 -5.31 -1.44
CA ASN A 156 -23.46 -6.64 -1.40
C ASN A 156 -22.44 -6.84 -2.53
N GLY A 157 -21.29 -7.39 -2.18
CA GLY A 157 -20.14 -7.58 -3.06
C GLY A 157 -19.28 -6.33 -3.27
N VAL A 158 -19.64 -5.18 -2.67
CA VAL A 158 -18.84 -3.96 -2.68
C VAL A 158 -18.20 -3.79 -1.30
N MET A 159 -16.87 -3.72 -1.27
CA MET A 159 -16.12 -3.44 -0.04
C MET A 159 -15.10 -2.34 -0.30
N THR A 160 -14.56 -1.79 0.78
CA THR A 160 -13.35 -0.97 0.74
C THR A 160 -12.23 -1.72 0.01
N LEU A 161 -11.44 -1.02 -0.82
CA LEU A 161 -10.25 -1.62 -1.43
C LEU A 161 -9.32 -2.12 -0.31
N PRO A 162 -8.96 -3.41 -0.26
CA PRO A 162 -8.06 -3.91 0.78
C PRO A 162 -6.73 -3.17 0.77
N ALA A 163 -6.09 -3.06 1.93
CA ALA A 163 -4.70 -2.66 2.03
C ALA A 163 -3.84 -3.59 1.18
N HIS A 164 -2.91 -3.02 0.42
CA HIS A 164 -2.19 -3.75 -0.62
C HIS A 164 -0.88 -3.09 -1.03
N SER A 165 -0.10 -3.81 -1.84
CA SER A 165 1.05 -3.26 -2.56
C SER A 165 0.90 -3.51 -4.06
N HIS A 166 1.40 -2.59 -4.88
CA HIS A 166 1.39 -2.76 -6.33
C HIS A 166 2.57 -3.61 -6.80
N LEU A 167 2.31 -4.47 -7.78
CA LEU A 167 3.31 -5.07 -8.64
C LEU A 167 3.00 -4.65 -10.07
N ILE A 168 4.03 -4.26 -10.80
CA ILE A 168 3.92 -3.94 -12.22
C ILE A 168 4.89 -4.79 -13.05
N ASN A 169 4.70 -4.80 -14.36
CA ASN A 169 5.52 -5.61 -15.28
C ASN A 169 6.12 -4.81 -16.44
N ASN A 170 6.08 -3.48 -16.40
CA ASN A 170 6.72 -2.63 -17.40
C ASN A 170 7.35 -1.39 -16.74
N THR A 171 8.34 -0.81 -17.41
CA THR A 171 8.85 0.52 -17.10
C THR A 171 8.00 1.54 -17.84
N PHE A 172 7.33 2.43 -17.12
CA PHE A 172 6.44 3.43 -17.69
C PHE A 172 7.18 4.35 -18.64
N HIS A 173 6.65 4.48 -19.85
CA HIS A 173 6.96 5.60 -20.73
C HIS A 173 5.99 6.74 -20.42
N ASN A 174 6.37 7.99 -20.73
CA ASN A 174 5.61 9.21 -20.43
C ASN A 174 4.23 9.31 -21.13
N ASP A 175 3.77 8.23 -21.77
CA ASP A 175 2.50 8.18 -22.47
C ASP A 175 1.36 7.88 -21.48
N PRO A 176 0.18 8.53 -21.65
CA PRO A 176 -0.98 8.28 -20.80
C PRO A 176 -1.60 6.92 -21.14
N ILE A 177 -1.24 5.89 -20.39
CA ILE A 177 -1.73 4.52 -20.59
C ILE A 177 -2.78 4.19 -19.50
N PRO A 178 -3.99 3.73 -19.87
CA PRO A 178 -4.99 3.28 -18.89
C PRO A 178 -4.56 2.04 -18.11
N TRP A 179 -5.11 1.84 -16.91
CA TRP A 179 -4.77 0.72 -16.02
C TRP A 179 -5.98 -0.14 -15.70
N TYR A 180 -5.84 -1.47 -15.66
CA TYR A 180 -6.84 -2.34 -15.01
C TYR A 180 -6.18 -3.10 -13.87
N VAL A 181 -6.97 -3.40 -12.85
CA VAL A 181 -6.47 -4.00 -11.61
C VAL A 181 -6.74 -5.49 -11.56
N ILE A 182 -5.76 -6.24 -11.07
CA ILE A 182 -5.89 -7.66 -10.76
C ILE A 182 -5.57 -7.84 -9.28
N ILE A 183 -6.55 -8.24 -8.46
CA ILE A 183 -6.30 -8.62 -7.07
C ILE A 183 -5.61 -9.98 -7.06
N VAL A 184 -4.50 -10.02 -6.31
CA VAL A 184 -3.77 -11.22 -5.98
C VAL A 184 -3.88 -11.40 -4.47
N TYR A 185 -4.71 -12.34 -4.02
CA TYR A 185 -4.79 -12.69 -2.61
C TYR A 185 -3.58 -13.51 -2.21
N VAL A 186 -2.72 -12.93 -1.37
CA VAL A 186 -1.51 -13.56 -0.84
C VAL A 186 -1.86 -14.26 0.47
N PHE A 187 -1.83 -15.58 0.48
CA PHE A 187 -2.12 -16.39 1.65
C PHE A 187 -0.87 -16.88 2.37
N ASP A 188 0.28 -16.94 1.71
CA ASP A 188 1.56 -17.18 2.37
C ASP A 188 2.26 -15.86 2.74
N PRO A 189 2.42 -15.55 4.03
CA PRO A 189 3.09 -14.31 4.46
C PRO A 189 4.60 -14.30 4.21
N ASN A 190 5.23 -15.44 3.91
CA ASN A 190 6.67 -15.52 3.63
C ASN A 190 7.07 -14.94 2.27
N ILE A 191 6.11 -14.71 1.36
CA ILE A 191 6.36 -14.23 0.00
C ILE A 191 5.89 -12.78 -0.22
N MET A 192 5.35 -12.14 0.82
CA MET A 192 4.96 -10.73 0.77
C MET A 192 6.21 -9.84 0.88
N PRO A 193 6.53 -9.00 -0.12
CA PRO A 193 7.75 -8.21 -0.09
C PRO A 193 7.66 -7.03 0.88
N ASN A 194 8.77 -6.72 1.52
CA ASN A 194 8.91 -5.54 2.35
C ASN A 194 8.95 -4.28 1.49
N VAL A 195 8.14 -3.29 1.86
CA VAL A 195 7.95 -2.03 1.13
C VAL A 195 9.20 -1.16 1.03
N THR A 196 10.19 -1.36 1.90
CA THR A 196 11.41 -0.56 1.93
C THR A 196 12.51 -1.14 1.02
N ASN A 197 12.57 -2.46 0.86
CA ASN A 197 13.70 -3.11 0.20
C ASN A 197 13.33 -4.21 -0.80
N GLY A 198 12.05 -4.53 -0.96
CA GLY A 198 11.56 -5.55 -1.90
C GLY A 198 11.94 -6.99 -1.54
N LYS A 199 12.49 -7.22 -0.33
CA LYS A 199 12.87 -8.56 0.13
C LYS A 199 11.76 -9.18 0.96
N CYS A 200 11.69 -10.50 0.92
CA CYS A 200 10.80 -11.27 1.74
C CYS A 200 11.56 -11.97 2.86
N THR A 201 10.89 -12.23 3.97
CA THR A 201 11.46 -12.94 5.12
C THR A 201 10.52 -14.04 5.54
N GLN A 202 11.08 -15.13 6.08
CA GLN A 202 10.26 -16.17 6.66
C GLN A 202 9.67 -15.69 7.99
N VAL A 203 8.35 -15.56 8.04
CA VAL A 203 7.54 -15.15 9.20
C VAL A 203 6.67 -16.27 9.74
N VAL A 204 6.40 -17.29 8.92
CA VAL A 204 5.69 -18.52 9.30
C VAL A 204 6.56 -19.74 8.93
N PRO A 205 6.63 -20.77 9.80
CA PRO A 205 7.30 -22.02 9.46
C PRO A 205 6.79 -22.59 8.15
N SER A 206 7.72 -23.10 7.34
CA SER A 206 7.49 -23.56 5.98
C SER A 206 8.08 -24.96 5.79
N ASN A 207 7.45 -25.77 4.94
CA ASN A 207 7.93 -27.12 4.58
C ASN A 207 8.76 -27.15 3.30
N ILE A 208 8.98 -26.01 2.63
CA ILE A 208 9.79 -25.92 1.41
C ILE A 208 11.19 -25.39 1.72
N SER A 209 12.16 -25.77 0.89
CA SER A 209 13.58 -25.44 1.13
C SER A 209 13.89 -23.94 1.03
N ASN A 210 13.11 -23.18 0.26
CA ASN A 210 13.22 -21.73 0.17
C ASN A 210 11.86 -21.06 0.35
N PRO A 211 11.45 -20.78 1.61
CA PRO A 211 10.15 -20.18 1.94
C PRO A 211 9.92 -18.79 1.34
N THR A 212 10.99 -18.12 0.90
CA THR A 212 10.95 -16.77 0.31
C THR A 212 11.16 -16.78 -1.20
N GLY A 213 11.31 -17.95 -1.83
CA GLY A 213 11.73 -18.11 -3.22
C GLY A 213 10.74 -17.54 -4.25
N ASN A 214 9.49 -17.33 -3.83
CA ASN A 214 8.43 -16.71 -4.61
C ASN A 214 8.11 -15.27 -4.16
N CYS A 215 9.08 -14.57 -3.56
CA CYS A 215 8.92 -13.16 -3.19
C CYS A 215 8.30 -12.34 -4.32
N LEU A 216 7.13 -11.74 -4.07
CA LEU A 216 6.22 -11.19 -5.07
C LEU A 216 6.67 -9.82 -5.63
N THR A 217 7.84 -9.80 -6.24
CA THR A 217 8.44 -8.62 -6.89
C THR A 217 8.51 -8.73 -8.41
N SER A 218 7.91 -9.79 -8.99
CA SER A 218 7.84 -10.00 -10.44
C SER A 218 6.62 -10.84 -10.81
N LEU A 219 6.12 -10.68 -12.03
CA LEU A 219 5.03 -11.51 -12.57
C LEU A 219 5.38 -13.01 -12.58
N SER A 220 6.66 -13.34 -12.82
CA SER A 220 7.16 -14.71 -12.74
C SER A 220 7.02 -15.31 -11.35
N ALA A 221 7.17 -14.51 -10.28
CA ALA A 221 6.95 -14.96 -8.91
C ALA A 221 5.47 -15.27 -8.64
N ILE A 222 4.55 -14.40 -9.06
CA ILE A 222 3.10 -14.65 -8.99
C ILE A 222 2.76 -15.99 -9.65
N LYS A 223 3.19 -16.17 -10.90
CA LYS A 223 2.90 -17.39 -11.66
C LYS A 223 3.34 -18.63 -10.87
N ARG A 224 4.58 -18.66 -10.36
CA ARG A 224 5.07 -19.77 -9.54
C ARG A 224 4.24 -19.97 -8.27
N ALA A 225 3.94 -18.89 -7.55
CA ALA A 225 3.19 -18.92 -6.30
C ALA A 225 1.78 -19.50 -6.43
N MET A 226 1.12 -19.35 -7.60
CA MET A 226 -0.19 -19.96 -7.87
C MET A 226 -0.17 -21.50 -7.85
N ARG A 227 1.00 -22.13 -7.94
CA ARG A 227 1.15 -23.61 -7.91
C ARG A 227 2.00 -24.12 -6.77
N THR A 228 2.74 -23.26 -6.08
CA THR A 228 3.54 -23.68 -4.93
C THR A 228 2.61 -23.93 -3.75
N LYS A 229 2.74 -25.13 -3.15
CA LYS A 229 2.03 -25.50 -1.93
C LYS A 229 3.01 -25.44 -0.76
N ASP A 230 2.80 -24.48 0.12
CA ASP A 230 3.53 -24.34 1.38
C ASP A 230 2.56 -24.56 2.55
N ASN A 231 3.00 -25.26 3.59
CA ASN A 231 2.22 -25.37 4.82
C ASN A 231 2.11 -24.02 5.56
N ALA A 232 2.97 -23.05 5.25
CA ALA A 232 2.86 -21.67 5.73
C ALA A 232 1.51 -21.05 5.36
N THR A 233 0.98 -21.32 4.16
CA THR A 233 -0.37 -20.92 3.73
C THR A 233 -1.42 -21.40 4.73
N THR A 234 -1.47 -22.70 5.01
CA THR A 234 -2.46 -23.24 5.95
C THR A 234 -2.23 -22.70 7.37
N ASN A 235 -0.99 -22.70 7.84
CA ASN A 235 -0.63 -22.29 9.20
C ASN A 235 -0.92 -20.80 9.48
N ALA A 236 -0.81 -19.94 8.47
CA ALA A 236 -1.10 -18.52 8.61
C ALA A 236 -2.61 -18.21 8.63
N ASN A 237 -3.44 -19.10 8.08
CA ASN A 237 -4.83 -18.80 7.77
C ASN A 237 -5.87 -19.58 8.59
N ILE A 238 -5.46 -20.34 9.62
CA ILE A 238 -6.40 -21.03 10.51
C ILE A 238 -7.37 -20.01 11.13
N GLY A 239 -8.67 -20.18 10.87
CA GLY A 239 -9.72 -19.28 11.37
C GLY A 239 -9.82 -17.94 10.63
N ASN A 240 -9.16 -17.79 9.48
CA ASN A 240 -9.26 -16.59 8.65
C ASN A 240 -10.52 -16.65 7.75
N PRO A 241 -11.53 -15.78 7.95
CA PRO A 241 -12.74 -15.79 7.14
C PRO A 241 -12.50 -15.48 5.65
N VAL A 242 -11.44 -14.72 5.32
CA VAL A 242 -11.07 -14.45 3.92
C VAL A 242 -10.58 -15.75 3.25
N TRP A 243 -9.79 -16.55 3.96
CA TRP A 243 -9.31 -17.84 3.45
C TRP A 243 -10.45 -18.86 3.31
N ASP A 244 -11.37 -18.88 4.27
CA ASP A 244 -12.58 -19.70 4.20
C ASP A 244 -13.46 -19.32 3.00
N ALA A 245 -13.64 -18.02 2.74
CA ALA A 245 -14.41 -17.50 1.62
C ALA A 245 -13.85 -17.90 0.25
N MET A 246 -12.52 -18.05 0.15
CA MET A 246 -11.85 -18.50 -1.07
C MET A 246 -11.78 -20.02 -1.19
N GLY A 247 -12.45 -20.78 -0.32
CA GLY A 247 -12.46 -22.24 -0.37
C GLY A 247 -11.16 -22.88 0.10
N LYS A 248 -10.43 -22.20 1.00
CA LYS A 248 -9.19 -22.68 1.63
C LYS A 248 -8.11 -23.08 0.62
N PRO A 249 -7.66 -22.14 -0.26
CA PRO A 249 -6.60 -22.43 -1.21
C PRO A 249 -5.34 -22.95 -0.49
N THR A 250 -4.68 -23.93 -1.13
CA THR A 250 -3.42 -24.53 -0.66
C THR A 250 -2.20 -23.94 -1.34
N ALA A 251 -2.41 -23.15 -2.40
CA ALA A 251 -1.35 -22.39 -3.06
C ALA A 251 -0.97 -21.15 -2.24
N GLU A 252 0.24 -20.63 -2.44
CA GLU A 252 0.72 -19.41 -1.76
C GLU A 252 -0.11 -18.16 -2.14
N VAL A 253 -0.61 -18.10 -3.38
CA VAL A 253 -1.52 -17.04 -3.85
C VAL A 253 -2.76 -17.59 -4.53
N TYR A 254 -3.83 -16.80 -4.49
CA TYR A 254 -5.07 -17.04 -5.21
C TYR A 254 -5.43 -15.79 -6.03
N ILE A 255 -5.71 -16.01 -7.31
CA ILE A 255 -6.20 -14.99 -8.23
C ILE A 255 -7.55 -15.51 -8.69
N PRO A 256 -8.67 -14.86 -8.33
CA PRO A 256 -9.98 -15.42 -8.66
C PRO A 256 -10.19 -15.58 -10.17
N ASN A 257 -11.04 -16.52 -10.59
CA ASN A 257 -11.28 -16.90 -12.00
C ASN A 257 -10.04 -17.27 -12.88
N ASP A 258 -8.80 -17.08 -12.41
CA ASP A 258 -7.58 -17.53 -13.05
C ASP A 258 -7.27 -18.95 -12.58
N THR A 259 -7.57 -19.90 -13.44
CA THR A 259 -7.31 -21.32 -13.17
C THR A 259 -5.93 -21.76 -13.65
N SER A 260 -5.24 -20.91 -14.41
CA SER A 260 -3.94 -21.21 -15.00
C SER A 260 -2.98 -20.01 -15.04
N GLN A 261 -1.67 -20.28 -15.02
CA GLN A 261 -0.61 -19.26 -15.15
C GLN A 261 -0.66 -18.47 -16.47
N SER A 262 -1.28 -19.05 -17.51
CA SER A 262 -1.47 -18.42 -18.83
C SER A 262 -2.56 -17.34 -18.83
N GLU A 263 -3.46 -17.37 -17.85
CA GLU A 263 -4.55 -16.41 -17.73
C GLU A 263 -4.15 -15.17 -16.90
N VAL A 264 -3.05 -15.25 -16.14
CA VAL A 264 -2.55 -14.14 -15.31
C VAL A 264 -2.27 -12.92 -16.18
N GLY A 265 -2.94 -11.81 -15.85
CA GLY A 265 -2.87 -10.59 -16.63
C GLY A 265 -4.05 -10.39 -17.56
N ASN A 266 -4.99 -11.33 -17.67
CA ASN A 266 -6.18 -11.13 -18.50
C ASN A 266 -7.13 -10.12 -17.82
N PRO A 267 -7.59 -9.07 -18.52
CA PRO A 267 -8.46 -8.04 -17.95
C PRO A 267 -9.82 -8.57 -17.49
N ASN A 268 -10.21 -9.78 -17.91
CA ASN A 268 -11.50 -10.39 -17.56
C ASN A 268 -11.51 -11.03 -16.17
N THR A 269 -10.38 -11.03 -15.45
CA THR A 269 -10.20 -12.09 -14.47
C THR A 269 -10.73 -11.75 -13.09
N ASN A 270 -10.76 -10.49 -12.59
CA ASN A 270 -10.95 -10.37 -11.14
C ASN A 270 -11.66 -9.21 -10.48
N ILE A 271 -11.71 -8.03 -11.07
CA ILE A 271 -12.32 -6.89 -10.39
C ILE A 271 -13.04 -6.04 -11.42
N VAL A 272 -14.29 -5.72 -11.08
CA VAL A 272 -14.98 -4.58 -11.66
C VAL A 272 -14.81 -3.45 -10.67
N VAL A 273 -14.10 -2.39 -11.05
CA VAL A 273 -13.88 -1.22 -10.18
C VAL A 273 -15.14 -0.35 -10.16
N PRO A 274 -15.87 -0.27 -9.05
CA PRO A 274 -17.00 0.60 -8.88
C PRO A 274 -16.57 1.82 -8.02
N PHE A 275 -16.86 3.04 -8.47
CA PHE A 275 -16.49 4.28 -7.80
C PHE A 275 -17.37 4.72 -6.61
N ALA A 276 -17.05 5.86 -6.00
CA ALA A 276 -17.47 6.24 -4.65
C ALA A 276 -18.98 6.47 -4.45
N ALA A 277 -19.44 6.11 -3.24
CA ALA A 277 -20.73 6.50 -2.68
C ALA A 277 -20.71 7.95 -2.19
N LYS A 278 -21.70 8.74 -2.62
CA LYS A 278 -22.09 9.97 -1.94
C LYS A 278 -23.05 9.59 -0.80
N ASN A 279 -22.65 9.85 0.44
CA ASN A 279 -23.50 9.56 1.59
C ASN A 279 -24.59 10.63 1.69
N ASN A 280 -25.82 10.30 1.29
CA ASN A 280 -27.02 11.10 1.57
C ASN A 280 -27.59 10.81 2.98
N ASN A 281 -26.75 10.57 4.00
CA ASN A 281 -27.22 10.61 5.39
C ASN A 281 -27.51 12.06 5.80
N PHE A 282 -28.78 12.33 6.06
CA PHE A 282 -29.36 13.63 6.43
C PHE A 282 -28.82 14.27 7.73
N TYR A 283 -27.82 13.67 8.41
CA TYR A 283 -27.29 14.17 9.68
C TYR A 283 -25.92 14.87 9.62
N PHE A 284 -25.22 14.89 8.47
CA PHE A 284 -23.91 15.56 8.35
C PHE A 284 -23.91 16.91 7.62
N SER A 285 -25.07 17.41 7.17
CA SER A 285 -25.19 18.66 6.39
C SER A 285 -25.02 19.97 7.19
N ARG A 286 -24.72 19.91 8.49
CA ARG A 286 -24.51 21.11 9.32
C ARG A 286 -23.06 21.47 9.63
N LEU A 287 -22.08 20.77 9.08
CA LEU A 287 -20.67 21.16 9.20
C LEU A 287 -20.03 21.62 7.89
N SER A 288 -20.70 21.46 6.75
CA SER A 288 -20.19 21.86 5.43
C SER A 288 -20.60 23.25 4.95
N ASN A 289 -21.37 24.01 5.75
CA ASN A 289 -21.68 25.42 5.48
C ASN A 289 -20.77 26.39 6.24
N SER A 290 -19.47 26.09 6.30
CA SER A 290 -18.46 27.14 6.39
C SER A 290 -17.75 27.23 5.06
N THR A 291 -18.20 28.18 4.25
CA THR A 291 -17.37 28.89 3.27
C THR A 291 -16.04 29.25 3.91
N VAL A 292 -15.05 28.36 3.78
CA VAL A 292 -13.65 28.72 3.90
C VAL A 292 -13.18 28.94 2.48
N THR A 293 -13.22 30.22 2.11
CA THR A 293 -12.50 30.79 1.00
C THR A 293 -11.12 30.14 0.86
N THR A 294 -10.82 29.77 -0.39
CA THR A 294 -9.53 29.37 -0.92
C THR A 294 -8.43 30.37 -0.57
N THR A 295 -7.87 30.29 0.65
CA THR A 295 -6.57 30.88 1.01
C THR A 295 -6.00 30.20 2.26
N GLN A 296 -5.95 28.88 2.29
CA GLN A 296 -4.92 28.18 3.06
C GLN A 296 -4.31 27.09 2.19
N GLN A 297 -3.39 27.51 1.32
CA GLN A 297 -2.16 26.74 1.19
C GLN A 297 -1.74 26.37 2.60
N GLN A 298 -1.54 25.08 2.84
CA GLN A 298 -0.79 24.62 3.98
C GLN A 298 0.42 25.52 4.12
N LYS A 299 0.38 26.40 5.13
CA LYS A 299 1.57 26.91 5.75
C LYS A 299 2.14 25.67 6.43
N ALA A 300 2.82 24.84 5.64
CA ALA A 300 3.85 23.99 6.15
C ALA A 300 4.68 24.95 7.00
N LYS A 301 4.56 24.80 8.32
CA LYS A 301 5.64 25.22 9.19
C LYS A 301 6.75 24.24 8.86
N THR A 302 7.39 24.47 7.73
CA THR A 302 8.75 24.05 7.49
C THR A 302 9.46 24.59 8.71
N ILE A 303 9.74 23.73 9.67
CA ILE A 303 10.93 23.92 10.48
C ILE A 303 12.03 23.74 9.44
N GLY A 304 12.28 24.84 8.72
CA GLY A 304 13.44 25.00 7.88
C GLY A 304 14.59 25.00 8.84
N LEU A 305 14.99 23.81 9.25
CA LEU A 305 16.35 23.52 9.66
C LEU A 305 17.16 23.83 8.42
N ASN A 306 17.43 25.13 8.25
CA ASN A 306 18.24 25.68 7.20
C ASN A 306 19.58 24.95 7.34
N VAL A 307 19.83 23.99 6.43
CA VAL A 307 21.00 23.12 6.49
C VAL A 307 22.27 23.98 6.49
N GLY A 308 22.21 25.18 5.91
CA GLY A 308 23.22 26.23 6.03
C GLY A 308 23.38 26.78 7.45
N ALA A 309 22.30 27.01 8.20
CA ALA A 309 22.38 27.48 9.59
C ALA A 309 22.93 26.41 10.55
N ILE A 310 22.63 25.12 10.32
CA ILE A 310 23.23 24.02 11.08
C ILE A 310 24.72 23.89 10.76
N ALA A 311 25.10 23.94 9.48
CA ALA A 311 26.51 23.89 9.07
C ALA A 311 27.31 25.06 9.67
N VAL A 312 26.74 26.27 9.68
CA VAL A 312 27.35 27.45 10.29
C VAL A 312 27.45 27.30 11.82
N ALA A 313 26.41 26.78 12.48
CA ALA A 313 26.46 26.55 13.93
C ALA A 313 27.53 25.51 14.31
N VAL A 314 27.67 24.43 13.54
CA VAL A 314 28.72 23.41 13.75
C VAL A 314 30.12 24.00 13.53
N ILE A 315 30.32 24.83 12.50
CA ILE A 315 31.59 25.51 12.25
C ILE A 315 31.94 26.48 13.39
N ILE A 316 30.97 27.26 13.88
CA ILE A 316 31.17 28.20 15.00
C ILE A 316 31.54 27.43 16.29
N ILE A 317 30.85 26.33 16.59
CA ILE A 317 31.17 25.50 17.76
C ILE A 317 32.58 24.93 17.65
N LEU A 318 32.98 24.40 16.49
CA LEU A 318 34.33 23.90 16.26
C LEU A 318 35.39 24.99 16.40
N ALA A 319 35.12 26.21 15.92
CA ALA A 319 36.02 27.35 16.05
C ALA A 319 36.19 27.81 17.51
N ILE A 320 35.10 27.90 18.28
CA ILE A 320 35.13 28.26 19.70
C ILE A 320 35.91 27.21 20.50
N PHE A 321 35.68 25.92 20.24
CA PHE A 321 36.42 24.84 20.90
C PHE A 321 37.90 24.82 20.53
N GLY A 322 38.25 25.11 19.27
CA GLY A 322 39.64 25.27 18.83
C GLY A 322 40.35 26.43 19.54
N LEU A 323 39.67 27.56 19.70
CA LEU A 323 40.19 28.73 20.42
C LEU A 323 40.39 28.43 21.92
N PHE A 324 39.44 27.74 22.54
CA PHE A 324 39.53 27.34 23.95
C PHE A 324 40.68 26.37 24.19
N TYR A 325 40.92 25.43 23.26
CA TYR A 325 42.06 24.52 23.31
C TYR A 325 43.41 25.25 23.22
N LEU A 326 43.53 26.23 22.32
CA LEU A 326 44.74 27.06 22.19
C LEU A 326 45.01 27.90 23.44
N LEU A 327 43.97 28.45 24.07
CA LEU A 327 44.09 29.23 25.30
C LEU A 327 44.51 28.36 26.50
N LEU A 328 43.97 27.15 26.61
CA LEU A 328 44.37 26.19 27.64
C LEU A 328 45.79 25.65 27.42
N SER A 329 46.19 25.43 26.17
CA SER A 329 47.55 25.01 25.81
C SER A 329 48.59 26.07 26.18
N LYS A 330 48.29 27.36 25.97
CA LYS A 330 49.18 28.47 26.38
C LYS A 330 49.28 28.64 27.90
N ARG A 331 48.24 28.30 28.66
CA ARG A 331 48.22 28.44 30.12
C ARG A 331 49.06 27.37 30.83
N ASN A 332 49.24 26.20 30.21
CA ASN A 332 50.06 25.10 30.74
C ASN A 332 51.54 25.17 30.28
N SER A 333 51.95 26.24 29.60
CA SER A 333 53.33 26.46 29.12
C SER A 333 54.05 27.58 29.88
N LYS A 334 53.57 27.94 31.08
CA LYS A 334 54.27 28.74 32.08
C LYS A 334 54.38 27.94 33.38
#